data_AF-A0A3B0S6N5-F1
#
_entry.id   AF-A0A3B0S6N5-F1
#
_cell.length_a   1.000
_cell.length_b   1.000
_cell.length_c   1.000
_cell.angle_alpha   90.00
_cell.angle_beta   90.00
_cell.angle_gamma   90.00
#
_symmetry.space_group_name_H-M   'P 1'
#
loop_
_entity.id
_entity.type
_entity.pdbx_description
1 polymer ?
#
loop_
_entity_poly.entity_id
_entity_poly.type
_entity_poly.pdbx_seq_one_letter_code
_entity_poly.pdbx_strand_id
1 'polypeptide(L)' 'MDVTMTDNVLKGKRIVGSARAPKQINESRTCAAKTCDTVLSRYNRREFCFAHAPAKFPRVRGRIASENS' A
#
# COMPACT_ATOMS: atom_id res chain seq x y z
N MET A 1 -41.60 43.18 -17.94
CA MET A 1 -40.68 43.45 -16.80
C MET A 1 -40.33 42.07 -16.28
N ASP A 2 -39.34 41.46 -16.93
CA ASP A 2 -39.11 40.02 -16.83
C ASP A 2 -37.79 39.82 -16.10
N VAL A 3 -37.89 39.51 -14.81
CA VAL A 3 -36.73 39.25 -13.94
C VAL A 3 -36.25 37.84 -14.24
N THR A 4 -35.16 37.72 -15.00
CA THR A 4 -34.43 36.46 -15.17
C THR A 4 -33.75 36.09 -13.86
N MET A 5 -34.37 35.20 -13.06
CA MET A 5 -33.68 34.58 -11.93
C MET A 5 -32.56 33.67 -12.46
N THR A 6 -31.32 34.12 -12.30
CA THR A 6 -30.15 33.25 -12.49
C THR A 6 -29.94 32.45 -11.21
N ASP A 7 -30.53 31.27 -11.15
CA ASP A 7 -30.27 30.29 -10.10
C ASP A 7 -28.79 29.89 -10.12
N ASN A 8 -28.00 30.51 -9.24
CA ASN A 8 -26.64 30.08 -8.94
C ASN A 8 -26.70 28.81 -8.09
N VAL A 9 -27.01 27.68 -8.73
CA VAL A 9 -27.04 26.38 -8.09
C VAL A 9 -25.60 25.92 -7.83
N LEU A 10 -25.22 25.86 -6.55
CA LEU A 10 -23.98 25.24 -6.09
C LEU A 10 -23.93 23.78 -6.58
N LYS A 11 -23.14 23.52 -7.63
CA LYS A 11 -22.93 22.17 -8.15
C LYS A 11 -21.75 21.52 -7.45
N GLY A 12 -22.02 20.54 -6.60
CA GLY A 12 -21.00 19.69 -6.00
C GLY A 12 -20.29 18.84 -7.06
N LYS A 13 -18.97 18.70 -6.95
CA LYS A 13 -18.19 17.83 -7.82
C LYS A 13 -18.22 16.40 -7.27
N ARG A 14 -18.69 15.44 -8.06
CA ARG A 14 -18.69 14.02 -7.65
C ARG A 14 -17.24 13.59 -7.42
N ILE A 15 -16.95 13.04 -6.24
CA ILE A 15 -15.67 12.40 -5.95
C ILE A 15 -15.63 11.12 -6.77
N VAL A 16 -14.97 11.17 -7.92
CA VAL A 16 -14.68 9.98 -8.73
C VAL A 16 -13.48 9.32 -8.06
N GLY A 17 -13.71 8.18 -7.41
CA GLY A 17 -12.66 7.44 -6.72
C GLY A 17 -11.46 7.16 -7.65
N SER A 18 -10.27 7.09 -7.08
CA SER A 18 -9.05 6.74 -7.80
C SER A 18 -9.26 5.45 -8.60
N ALA A 19 -9.10 5.54 -9.93
CA ALA A 19 -9.60 4.55 -10.90
C ALA A 19 -8.84 3.21 -10.92
N ARG A 20 -7.79 3.03 -10.12
CA ARG A 20 -6.95 1.83 -10.18
C ARG A 20 -7.10 0.97 -8.94
N ALA A 21 -7.67 -0.21 -9.13
CA ALA A 21 -7.69 -1.25 -8.11
C ALA A 21 -6.27 -1.60 -7.65
N PRO A 22 -6.06 -1.91 -6.35
CA PRO A 22 -4.76 -2.32 -5.86
C PRO A 22 -4.29 -3.60 -6.54
N LYS A 23 -2.99 -3.67 -6.86
CA LYS A 23 -2.39 -4.87 -7.47
C LYS A 23 -2.55 -6.07 -6.54
N GLN A 24 -3.18 -7.12 -7.05
CA GLN A 24 -3.37 -8.40 -6.38
C GLN A 24 -2.35 -9.43 -6.88
N ILE A 25 -1.97 -10.34 -6.01
CA ILE A 25 -1.07 -11.47 -6.29
C ILE A 25 -1.84 -12.75 -5.97
N ASN A 26 -1.74 -13.74 -6.86
CA ASN A 26 -2.44 -15.03 -6.85
C ASN A 26 -2.84 -15.55 -5.45
N GLU A 27 -4.08 -16.02 -5.30
CA GLU A 27 -4.77 -16.25 -4.03
C GLU A 27 -4.34 -17.49 -3.23
N SER A 28 -3.36 -18.26 -3.69
CA SER A 28 -3.02 -19.58 -3.12
C SER A 28 -1.53 -19.76 -2.84
N ARG A 29 -0.82 -18.70 -2.44
CA ARG A 29 0.60 -18.78 -2.11
C ARG A 29 0.80 -19.11 -0.63
N THR A 30 1.71 -20.03 -0.35
CA THR A 30 2.21 -20.33 1.00
C THR A 30 3.60 -19.72 1.22
N CYS A 31 3.98 -19.57 2.48
CA CYS A 31 5.30 -19.08 2.86
C CYS A 31 6.41 -20.03 2.35
N ALA A 32 7.47 -19.49 1.76
CA ALA A 32 8.60 -20.28 1.24
C ALA A 32 9.53 -20.88 2.32
N ALA A 33 9.19 -20.72 3.60
CA ALA A 33 9.97 -21.33 4.69
C ALA A 33 9.61 -22.81 4.82
N LYS A 34 10.63 -23.67 5.00
CA LYS A 34 10.52 -25.15 4.90
C LYS A 34 9.44 -25.78 5.77
N THR A 35 9.05 -25.14 6.87
CA THR A 35 8.10 -25.68 7.85
C THR A 35 6.99 -24.66 8.17
N CYS A 36 6.61 -23.84 7.19
CA CYS A 36 5.63 -22.77 7.38
C CYS A 36 4.47 -22.89 6.40
N ASP A 37 3.34 -23.39 6.89
CA ASP A 37 2.11 -23.54 6.09
C ASP A 37 1.25 -22.26 6.06
N THR A 38 1.83 -21.11 6.44
CA THR A 38 1.10 -19.85 6.46
C THR A 38 0.72 -19.41 5.05
N VAL A 39 -0.58 -19.27 4.81
CA VAL A 39 -1.14 -18.72 3.55
C VAL A 39 -0.86 -17.22 3.48
N LEU A 40 -0.26 -16.80 2.37
CA LEU A 40 0.06 -15.40 2.11
C LEU A 40 -1.19 -14.66 1.62
N SER A 41 -1.43 -13.49 2.20
CA SER A 41 -2.48 -12.59 1.71
C SER A 41 -2.23 -12.20 0.25
N ARG A 42 -3.31 -12.00 -0.52
CA ARG A 42 -3.33 -11.50 -1.89
C ARG A 42 -2.58 -10.18 -2.11
N TYR A 43 -2.33 -9.42 -1.04
CA TYR A 43 -1.58 -8.16 -1.09
C TYR A 43 -0.11 -8.32 -0.71
N ASN A 44 0.30 -9.48 -0.17
CA ASN A 44 1.68 -9.73 0.20
C ASN A 44 2.51 -10.03 -1.05
N ARG A 45 3.45 -9.13 -1.36
CA ARG A 45 4.35 -9.26 -2.51
C ARG A 45 5.58 -10.11 -2.24
N ARG A 46 5.83 -10.49 -1.00
CA ARG A 46 6.99 -11.29 -0.60
C ARG A 46 6.71 -12.77 -0.82
N GLU A 47 7.75 -13.58 -0.73
CA GLU A 47 7.67 -15.05 -0.71
C GLU A 47 7.54 -15.59 0.71
N PHE A 48 7.74 -14.74 1.71
CA PHE A 48 7.69 -15.09 3.12
C PHE A 48 6.51 -14.44 3.83
N CYS A 49 6.02 -15.09 4.88
CA CYS A 49 5.03 -14.53 5.80
C CYS A 49 5.65 -13.40 6.64
N PHE A 50 4.83 -12.73 7.46
CA PHE A 50 5.31 -11.64 8.31
C PHE A 50 6.43 -12.07 9.28
N ALA A 51 6.34 -13.29 9.84
CA ALA A 51 7.32 -13.83 10.78
C ALA A 51 8.67 -14.20 10.11
N HIS A 52 8.64 -14.67 8.85
CA HIS A 52 9.83 -15.08 8.12
C HIS A 52 10.36 -14.00 7.16
N ALA A 53 9.75 -12.83 7.15
CA ALA A 53 10.23 -11.73 6.32
C ALA A 53 11.63 -11.29 6.81
N PRO A 54 12.60 -11.08 5.90
CA PRO A 54 13.91 -10.57 6.29
C PRO A 54 13.78 -9.23 7.03
N ALA A 55 14.49 -9.11 8.15
CA ALA A 55 14.56 -7.86 8.89
C ALA A 55 15.19 -6.78 7.99
N LYS A 56 14.45 -5.71 7.73
CA LYS A 56 14.96 -4.51 7.07
C LYS A 56 15.14 -3.43 8.11
N PHE A 57 16.40 -3.17 8.47
CA PHE A 57 16.73 -2.00 9.27
C PHE A 57 16.61 -0.75 8.39
N PRO A 58 15.91 0.30 8.85
CA PRO A 58 15.88 1.56 8.12
C PRO A 58 17.31 2.14 8.05
N ARG A 59 17.59 2.89 6.99
CA ARG A 59 18.83 3.68 6.94
C ARG A 59 18.72 4.75 8.03
N VAL A 60 19.53 4.63 9.06
CA VAL A 60 19.67 5.69 10.07
C VAL A 60 20.27 6.92 9.38
N ARG A 61 19.71 8.11 9.62
CA ARG A 61 20.34 9.37 9.23
C ARG A 61 21.51 9.63 10.19
N GLY A 62 22.72 9.79 9.66
CA GLY A 62 23.94 10.03 10.45
C GLY A 62 25.17 9.38 9.83
N ARG A 63 26.37 9.74 10.33
CA ARG A 63 27.65 9.14 9.92
C ARG A 63 27.75 7.74 10.55
N ILE A 64 27.99 6.71 9.76
CA ILE A 64 28.31 5.38 10.26
C ILE A 64 29.71 5.48 10.86
N ALA A 65 29.84 5.40 12.18
CA ALA A 65 31.15 5.27 12.80
C ALA A 65 31.73 3.92 12.33
N SER A 66 32.85 3.96 11.62
CA SER A 66 33.64 2.75 11.36
C SER A 66 34.02 2.14 12.70
N GLU A 67 33.86 0.82 12.85
CA GLU A 67 34.13 0.04 14.07
C GLU A 67 35.62 0.00 14.49
N ASN A 68 36.42 0.98 14.06
CA ASN A 68 37.84 1.14 14.40
C ASN A 68 38.20 2.64 14.39
N SER A 69 37.81 3.39 15.42
CA SER A 69 38.31 4.75 15.69
C SER A 69 38.63 4.89 17.16
#